data_AF-A0A7S1Z4X7-F1
#
_entry.id   AF-A0A7S1Z4X7-F1
#
_cell.length_a   1.000
_cell.length_b   1.000
_cell.length_c   1.000
_cell.angle_alpha   90.00
_cell.angle_beta   90.00
_cell.angle_gamma   90.00
#
_symmetry.space_group_name_H-M   'P 1'
#
loop_
_entity.id
_entity.type
_entity.pdbx_description
1 polymer ?
#
loop_
_entity_poly.entity_id
_entity_poly.type
_entity_poly.pdbx_seq_one_letter_code
_entity_poly.pdbx_strand_id
1 'polypeptide(L)'
;EEGKRGGDHYCRISWTGGGSRTKRTKTVFQTGRPRFDAEDMFLPVDHFGVEFRIEVLDANTDRPVGTSLLTTQGLLQRQRDATSLDEDLTPEILFSLDPKCTSVESPKVKLELRSGVKSGFGLDYFSAAKVKKADSKEGARAGEISGWIELDLELKHEL
;
A
#
# COMPACT_ATOMS: atom_id res chain seq x y z
N GLU A 1 -9.48 18.35 -21.18
CA GLU A 1 -10.15 17.78 -20.01
C GLU A 1 -10.69 16.40 -20.39
N GLU A 2 -9.92 15.34 -20.11
CA GLU A 2 -10.36 13.97 -20.42
C GLU A 2 -11.19 13.42 -19.26
N GLY A 3 -12.47 13.16 -19.54
CA GLY A 3 -13.40 12.53 -18.63
C GLY A 3 -12.92 11.13 -18.24
N LYS A 4 -12.27 11.02 -17.08
CA LYS A 4 -12.12 9.74 -16.38
C LYS A 4 -13.53 9.31 -15.98
N ARG A 5 -14.06 8.29 -16.66
CA ARG A 5 -15.32 7.64 -16.28
C ARG A 5 -15.26 7.34 -14.78
N GLY A 6 -16.12 7.99 -14.00
CA GLY A 6 -16.22 7.75 -12.57
C GLY A 6 -16.52 6.27 -12.35
N GLY A 7 -15.82 5.66 -11.41
CA GLY A 7 -16.04 4.29 -10.98
C GLY A 7 -16.33 4.25 -9.49
N ASP A 8 -16.85 3.11 -9.06
CA ASP A 8 -17.03 2.81 -7.65
C ASP A 8 -15.80 2.04 -7.20
N HIS A 9 -15.11 2.53 -6.17
CA HIS A 9 -13.82 2.02 -5.78
C HIS A 9 -13.76 1.76 -4.28
N TYR A 10 -13.03 0.73 -3.89
CA TYR A 10 -12.68 0.50 -2.50
C TYR A 10 -11.23 0.02 -2.40
N CYS A 11 -10.59 0.25 -1.25
CA CYS A 11 -9.23 -0.22 -0.99
C CYS A 11 -9.28 -1.48 -0.13
N ARG A 12 -8.49 -2.50 -0.47
CA ARG A 12 -8.30 -3.73 0.30
C ARG A 12 -6.84 -3.87 0.67
N ILE A 13 -6.57 -4.12 1.94
CA ILE A 13 -5.25 -4.46 2.45
C ILE A 13 -5.26 -5.92 2.85
N SER A 14 -4.29 -6.67 2.35
CA SER A 14 -4.01 -8.05 2.75
C SER A 14 -2.57 -8.15 3.23
N TRP A 15 -2.25 -9.07 4.13
CA TRP A 15 -0.89 -9.18 4.65
C TRP A 15 -0.45 -10.61 4.91
N THR A 16 0.88 -10.80 4.94
CA THR A 16 1.49 -12.10 5.26
C THR A 16 1.41 -12.37 6.77
N GLY A 17 1.21 -13.65 7.14
CA GLY A 17 0.95 -14.09 8.52
C GLY A 17 -0.27 -15.00 8.56
N GLY A 18 -0.18 -16.15 9.26
CA GLY A 18 -1.08 -17.30 9.11
C GLY A 18 -2.57 -16.96 8.91
N GLY A 19 -3.10 -17.33 7.73
CA GLY A 19 -4.50 -17.15 7.30
C GLY A 19 -4.68 -16.09 6.20
N SER A 20 -5.83 -16.11 5.51
CA SER A 20 -6.20 -15.04 4.57
C SER A 20 -6.71 -13.83 5.37
N ARG A 21 -5.77 -12.99 5.83
CA ARG A 21 -6.10 -11.78 6.58
C ARG A 21 -6.27 -10.62 5.60
N THR A 22 -7.49 -10.09 5.51
CA THR A 22 -7.80 -8.93 4.67
C THR A 22 -8.65 -7.93 5.44
N LYS A 23 -8.47 -6.64 5.17
CA LYS A 23 -9.31 -5.55 5.66
C LYS A 23 -9.60 -4.62 4.49
N ARG A 24 -10.77 -3.97 4.47
CA ARG A 24 -11.15 -3.10 3.36
C ARG A 24 -11.82 -1.81 3.83
N THR A 25 -11.69 -0.76 3.04
CA THR A 25 -12.41 0.50 3.25
C THR A 25 -13.87 0.36 2.84
N LYS A 26 -14.68 1.36 3.19
CA LYS A 26 -15.95 1.60 2.51
C LYS A 26 -15.72 1.90 1.03
N THR A 27 -16.74 1.61 0.23
CA THR A 27 -16.76 1.97 -1.19
C THR A 27 -16.98 3.47 -1.35
N VAL A 28 -16.19 4.09 -2.21
CA VAL A 28 -16.33 5.48 -2.67
C VAL A 28 -16.92 5.44 -4.07
N PHE A 29 -18.06 6.12 -4.26
CA PHE A 29 -18.84 5.99 -5.47
C PHE A 29 -18.51 7.08 -6.50
N GLN A 30 -18.64 6.74 -7.77
CA GLN A 30 -18.68 7.66 -8.91
C GLN A 30 -17.50 8.66 -9.02
N THR A 31 -16.28 8.21 -8.76
CA THR A 31 -15.09 9.08 -8.83
C THR A 31 -13.89 8.40 -9.50
N GLY A 32 -13.16 9.14 -10.34
CA GLY A 32 -11.89 8.67 -10.91
C GLY A 32 -10.68 8.94 -10.00
N ARG A 33 -10.89 9.56 -8.83
CA ARG A 33 -9.88 9.89 -7.81
C ARG A 33 -10.48 9.67 -6.42
N PRO A 34 -10.71 8.40 -6.01
CA PRO A 34 -11.31 8.11 -4.72
C PRO A 34 -10.40 8.57 -3.57
N ARG A 35 -11.02 9.12 -2.52
CA ARG A 35 -10.39 9.40 -1.23
C ARG A 35 -11.03 8.51 -0.19
N PHE A 36 -10.22 7.77 0.57
CA PHE A 36 -10.68 6.73 1.47
C PHE A 36 -10.65 7.16 2.94
N ASP A 37 -10.90 8.45 3.21
CA ASP A 37 -10.63 9.15 4.47
C ASP A 37 -11.62 8.78 5.60
N ALA A 38 -12.38 7.70 5.46
CA ALA A 38 -13.50 7.41 6.33
C ALA A 38 -13.12 6.65 7.62
N GLU A 39 -12.04 5.85 7.62
CA GLU A 39 -11.69 4.97 8.75
C GLU A 39 -10.18 4.65 8.82
N ASP A 40 -9.59 4.82 10.01
CA ASP A 40 -8.24 4.33 10.30
C ASP A 40 -8.21 2.80 10.35
N MET A 41 -7.17 2.21 9.74
CA MET A 41 -6.98 0.76 9.74
C MET A 41 -5.85 0.34 10.66
N PHE A 42 -6.20 -0.23 11.81
CA PHE A 42 -5.27 -0.97 12.64
C PHE A 42 -5.08 -2.39 12.10
N LEU A 43 -3.83 -2.76 11.84
CA LEU A 43 -3.42 -4.07 11.32
C LEU A 43 -2.35 -4.67 12.23
N PRO A 44 -2.50 -5.92 12.70
CA PRO A 44 -1.50 -6.55 13.56
C PRO A 44 -0.23 -6.90 12.76
N VAL A 45 0.93 -6.66 13.37
CA VAL A 45 2.25 -6.96 12.80
C VAL A 45 2.94 -8.01 13.67
N ASP A 46 2.78 -9.28 13.30
CA ASP A 46 3.27 -10.40 14.12
C ASP A 46 4.81 -10.50 14.16
N HIS A 47 5.50 -10.00 13.12
CA HIS A 47 6.95 -9.91 13.05
C HIS A 47 7.39 -8.92 11.96
N PHE A 48 8.65 -8.50 11.97
CA PHE A 48 9.19 -7.52 10.99
C PHE A 48 9.37 -8.04 9.56
N GLY A 49 8.95 -9.26 9.28
CA GLY A 49 8.93 -9.87 7.93
C GLY A 49 7.56 -9.80 7.26
N VAL A 50 6.58 -9.15 7.89
CA VAL A 50 5.24 -8.98 7.33
C VAL A 50 5.27 -8.04 6.13
N GLU A 51 4.53 -8.42 5.09
CA GLU A 51 4.31 -7.66 3.88
C GLU A 51 2.82 -7.36 3.75
N PHE A 52 2.50 -6.13 3.36
CA PHE A 52 1.16 -5.61 3.13
C PHE A 52 0.96 -5.39 1.64
N ARG A 53 -0.06 -6.01 1.09
CA ARG A 53 -0.52 -5.81 -0.28
C ARG A 53 -1.75 -4.92 -0.24
N ILE A 54 -1.63 -3.76 -0.89
CA ILE A 54 -2.65 -2.71 -0.94
C ILE A 54 -3.24 -2.72 -2.34
N GLU A 55 -4.54 -2.96 -2.44
CA GLU A 55 -5.27 -3.07 -3.70
C GLU A 55 -6.35 -2.00 -3.77
N VAL A 56 -6.37 -1.22 -4.84
CA VAL A 56 -7.55 -0.41 -5.20
C VAL A 56 -8.37 -1.25 -6.17
N LEU A 57 -9.61 -1.57 -5.80
CA LEU A 57 -10.51 -2.41 -6.58
C LEU A 57 -11.65 -1.62 -7.18
N ASP A 58 -12.10 -2.07 -8.34
CA ASP A 58 -13.41 -1.72 -8.89
C ASP A 58 -14.48 -2.50 -8.10
N ALA A 59 -15.40 -1.78 -7.47
CA ALA A 59 -16.39 -2.36 -6.57
C ALA A 59 -17.43 -3.23 -7.29
N ASN A 60 -17.63 -3.03 -8.59
CA ASN A 60 -18.60 -3.79 -9.38
C ASN A 60 -18.03 -5.13 -9.86
N THR A 61 -16.74 -5.17 -10.16
CA THR A 61 -16.08 -6.36 -10.73
C THR A 61 -15.21 -7.13 -9.73
N ASP A 62 -14.93 -6.55 -8.56
CA ASP A 62 -13.97 -7.03 -7.58
C ASP A 62 -12.57 -7.27 -8.18
N ARG A 63 -12.22 -6.53 -9.23
CA ARG A 63 -10.92 -6.62 -9.89
C ARG A 63 -10.00 -5.49 -9.43
N PRO A 64 -8.71 -5.77 -9.19
CA PRO A 64 -7.76 -4.73 -8.84
C PRO A 64 -7.55 -3.81 -10.05
N VAL A 65 -7.82 -2.52 -9.85
CA VAL A 65 -7.44 -1.42 -10.74
C VAL A 65 -5.93 -1.17 -10.63
N GLY A 66 -5.40 -1.30 -9.42
CA GLY A 66 -3.99 -1.16 -9.14
C GLY A 66 -3.61 -1.82 -7.81
N THR A 67 -2.40 -2.36 -7.74
CA THR A 67 -1.86 -3.04 -6.56
C THR A 67 -0.52 -2.44 -6.16
N SER A 68 -0.25 -2.33 -4.86
CA SER A 68 1.06 -2.01 -4.33
C SER A 68 1.48 -3.02 -3.26
N LEU A 69 2.78 -3.18 -3.06
CA LEU A 69 3.36 -4.00 -2.00
C LEU A 69 4.20 -3.11 -1.09
N LEU A 70 3.94 -3.18 0.21
CA LEU A 70 4.63 -2.45 1.26
C LEU A 70 5.16 -3.45 2.27
N THR A 71 6.45 -3.40 2.57
CA THR A 71 7.06 -4.28 3.57
C THR A 71 7.22 -3.54 4.89
N THR A 72 7.14 -4.26 6.01
CA THR A 72 7.40 -3.68 7.35
C THR A 72 8.80 -3.06 7.41
N GLN A 73 9.80 -3.71 6.81
CA GLN A 73 11.16 -3.18 6.69
C GLN A 73 11.21 -1.85 5.92
N GLY A 74 10.48 -1.75 4.80
CA GLY A 74 10.41 -0.52 4.02
C GLY A 74 9.73 0.62 4.79
N LEU A 75 8.73 0.31 5.61
CA LEU A 75 8.08 1.28 6.49
C LEU A 75 9.04 1.77 7.60
N LEU A 76 9.72 0.85 8.28
CA LEU A 76 10.71 1.17 9.31
C LEU A 76 11.86 2.02 8.75
N GLN A 77 12.38 1.67 7.58
CA GLN A 77 13.44 2.43 6.93
C GLN A 77 12.97 3.86 6.62
N ARG A 78 11.74 4.03 6.14
CA ARG A 78 11.16 5.36 5.90
C ARG A 78 10.97 6.17 7.18
N GLN A 79 10.48 5.56 8.25
CA GLN A 79 10.35 6.23 9.55
C GLN A 79 11.73 6.69 10.05
N ARG A 80 12.75 5.83 9.97
CA ARG A 80 14.13 6.18 10.31
C ARG A 80 14.66 7.35 9.47
N ASP A 81 14.47 7.28 8.15
CA ASP A 81 14.97 8.31 7.24
C ASP A 81 14.24 9.66 7.49
N ALA A 82 12.95 9.63 7.84
CA ALA A 82 12.19 10.82 8.25
C ALA A 82 12.70 11.43 9.57
N THR A 83 13.07 10.60 10.56
CA THR A 83 13.66 11.07 11.82
C THR A 83 15.08 11.63 11.63
N SER A 84 15.85 11.10 10.68
CA SER A 84 17.23 11.56 10.42
C SER A 84 17.35 12.94 9.74
N LEU A 85 16.23 13.52 9.30
CA LEU A 85 16.16 14.86 8.74
C LEU A 85 15.98 15.96 9.79
N ASP A 86 15.79 15.59 11.07
CA ASP A 86 15.79 16.53 12.19
C ASP A 86 17.24 16.77 12.60
N GLU A 87 17.80 17.93 12.25
CA GLU A 87 19.24 18.26 12.37
C GLU A 87 19.79 18.20 13.81
N ASP A 88 18.90 18.08 14.82
CA ASP A 88 19.25 18.04 16.25
C ASP A 88 19.41 16.61 16.83
N LEU A 89 19.15 15.55 16.06
CA LEU A 89 19.24 14.17 16.57
C LEU A 89 20.57 13.51 16.21
N THR A 90 21.43 13.34 17.22
CA THR A 90 22.73 12.68 17.06
C THR A 90 22.57 11.20 16.64
N PRO A 91 23.50 10.65 15.84
CA PRO A 91 23.46 9.26 15.37
C PRO A 91 23.33 8.22 16.50
N GLU A 92 23.80 8.55 17.70
CA GLU A 92 23.78 7.67 18.89
C GLU A 92 22.36 7.41 19.41
N ILE A 93 21.40 8.31 19.16
CA ILE A 93 19.98 8.11 19.47
C ILE A 93 19.31 7.26 18.37
N LEU A 94 19.72 7.46 17.12
CA LEU A 94 19.24 6.70 15.94
C LEU A 94 19.67 5.22 15.94
N PHE A 95 20.80 4.89 16.59
CA PHE A 95 21.28 3.50 16.75
C PHE A 95 20.75 2.80 18.00
N SER A 96 20.10 3.53 18.91
CA SER A 96 19.38 2.88 19.99
C SER A 96 18.16 2.18 19.39
N LEU A 97 18.12 0.86 19.48
CA LEU A 97 16.95 0.02 19.18
C LEU A 97 15.80 0.29 20.17
N ASP A 98 15.73 1.48 20.77
CA ASP A 98 14.67 1.89 21.69
C ASP A 98 13.48 2.33 20.82
N PRO A 99 12.40 1.53 20.72
CA PRO A 99 11.25 1.81 19.87
C PRO A 99 10.39 2.95 20.42
N LYS A 100 10.96 3.86 21.23
CA LYS A 100 10.31 5.09 21.65
C LYS A 100 10.22 6.01 20.44
N CYS A 101 9.27 5.69 19.56
CA CYS A 101 8.86 6.48 18.43
C CYS A 101 8.62 7.91 18.91
N THR A 102 9.56 8.80 18.60
CA THR A 102 9.27 10.21 18.50
C THR A 102 8.20 10.33 17.43
N SER A 103 7.04 10.87 17.81
CA SER A 103 5.90 11.14 16.95
C SER A 103 6.27 12.23 15.94
N VAL A 104 7.11 11.89 14.97
CA VAL A 104 7.28 12.68 13.76
C VAL A 104 5.99 12.52 12.98
N GLU A 105 5.33 13.61 12.60
CA GLU A 105 4.21 13.56 11.64
C GLU A 105 4.68 12.76 10.42
N SER A 106 4.24 11.52 10.30
CA SER A 106 4.77 10.61 9.30
C SER A 106 4.46 11.20 7.92
N PRO A 107 5.46 11.53 7.09
CA PRO A 107 5.19 12.11 5.78
C PRO A 107 4.34 11.14 4.95
N LYS A 108 3.33 11.67 4.27
CA LYS A 108 2.43 10.92 3.38
C LYS A 108 3.21 9.95 2.50
N VAL A 109 2.93 8.68 2.67
CA VAL A 109 3.53 7.60 1.90
C VAL A 109 2.87 7.54 0.53
N LYS A 110 3.60 7.94 -0.49
CA LYS A 110 3.19 7.80 -1.88
C LYS A 110 3.67 6.47 -2.46
N LEU A 111 2.75 5.60 -2.86
CA LEU A 111 3.03 4.28 -3.43
C LEU A 111 2.57 4.21 -4.88
N GLU A 112 3.37 3.53 -5.70
CA GLU A 112 3.01 3.17 -7.08
C GLU A 112 1.99 2.03 -7.06
N LEU A 113 0.89 2.23 -7.75
CA LEU A 113 -0.08 1.19 -8.05
C LEU A 113 0.26 0.56 -9.40
N ARG A 114 0.45 -0.75 -9.43
CA ARG A 114 0.78 -1.52 -10.63
C ARG A 114 -0.38 -2.40 -11.07
N SER A 115 -0.55 -2.54 -12.39
CA SER A 115 -1.54 -3.42 -13.02
C SER A 115 -0.88 -4.71 -13.53
N GLY A 116 -1.67 -5.76 -13.72
CA GLY A 116 -1.18 -7.02 -14.31
C GLY A 116 -0.14 -7.79 -13.48
N VAL A 117 -0.02 -7.50 -12.18
CA VAL A 117 0.83 -8.23 -11.23
C VAL A 117 0.11 -9.45 -10.66
N LYS A 118 0.83 -10.52 -10.30
CA LYS A 118 0.20 -11.70 -9.66
C LYS A 118 -0.40 -11.33 -8.31
N SER A 119 -1.32 -12.16 -7.83
CA SER A 119 -1.98 -12.03 -6.52
C SER A 119 -1.11 -12.40 -5.31
N GLY A 120 0.17 -12.71 -5.51
CA GLY A 120 1.09 -13.15 -4.45
C GLY A 120 1.79 -12.01 -3.70
N PHE A 121 2.66 -12.41 -2.78
CA PHE A 121 3.56 -11.57 -1.98
C PHE A 121 5.03 -11.81 -2.41
N GLY A 122 5.99 -11.02 -1.89
CA GLY A 122 7.41 -11.14 -2.24
C GLY A 122 7.70 -11.17 -3.75
N LEU A 123 8.51 -12.13 -4.20
CA LEU A 123 8.92 -12.26 -5.61
C LEU A 123 7.74 -12.55 -6.56
N ASP A 124 6.65 -13.14 -6.06
CA ASP A 124 5.47 -13.37 -6.89
C ASP A 124 4.79 -12.06 -7.29
N TYR A 125 4.83 -11.03 -6.45
CA TYR A 125 4.27 -9.71 -6.76
C TYR A 125 4.94 -9.07 -7.98
N PHE A 126 6.27 -9.19 -8.10
CA PHE A 126 7.03 -8.64 -9.23
C PHE A 126 6.92 -9.48 -10.50
N SER A 127 6.28 -10.64 -10.42
CA SER A 127 6.02 -11.48 -11.58
C SER A 127 4.78 -11.00 -12.33
N ALA A 128 4.86 -11.02 -13.66
CA ALA A 128 3.70 -10.80 -14.50
C ALA A 128 2.61 -11.86 -14.23
N ALA A 129 1.36 -11.41 -14.05
CA ALA A 129 0.22 -12.30 -14.08
C ALA A 129 0.10 -12.91 -15.49
N LYS A 130 -0.14 -14.22 -15.58
CA LYS A 130 -0.41 -14.86 -16.88
C LYS A 130 -1.69 -14.23 -17.45
N VAL A 131 -1.54 -13.39 -18.47
CA VAL A 131 -2.68 -12.84 -19.21
C VAL A 131 -3.40 -14.02 -19.87
N LYS A 132 -4.53 -14.46 -19.29
CA LYS A 132 -5.46 -15.33 -20.01
C LYS A 132 -5.96 -14.50 -21.19
N LYS A 133 -5.59 -14.90 -22.42
CA LYS A 133 -6.12 -14.31 -23.66
C LYS A 133 -7.64 -14.24 -23.57
N ALA A 134 -8.16 -13.04 -23.35
CA ALA A 134 -9.56 -12.70 -23.54
C ALA A 134 -9.55 -11.34 -24.23
N ASP A 135 -10.36 -11.27 -25.28
CA ASP A 135 -10.33 -10.26 -26.31
C ASP A 135 -10.38 -8.81 -25.81
N SER A 136 -9.74 -7.96 -26.63
CA SER A 136 -9.96 -6.53 -26.81
C SER A 136 -9.14 -5.52 -25.95
N LYS A 137 -8.38 -4.74 -26.73
CA LYS A 137 -7.94 -3.34 -26.56
C LYS A 137 -6.77 -3.02 -25.62
N GLU A 138 -5.67 -2.65 -26.28
CA GLU A 138 -4.66 -1.66 -25.87
C GLU A 138 -4.06 -1.80 -24.47
N GLY A 139 -2.86 -2.39 -24.45
CA GLY A 139 -1.70 -1.64 -23.99
C GLY A 139 -1.18 -1.87 -22.58
N ALA A 140 -1.96 -2.43 -21.65
CA ALA A 140 -1.48 -2.59 -20.28
C ALA A 140 -0.39 -3.68 -20.20
N ARG A 141 0.89 -3.27 -20.11
CA ARG A 141 2.00 -4.20 -19.87
C ARG A 141 1.94 -4.69 -18.43
N ALA A 142 2.19 -5.98 -18.20
CA ALA A 142 2.24 -6.50 -16.84
C ALA A 142 3.30 -5.74 -16.02
N GLY A 143 2.90 -5.24 -14.84
CA GLY A 143 3.75 -4.43 -13.97
C GLY A 143 3.76 -2.93 -14.30
N GLU A 144 2.97 -2.46 -15.27
CA GLU A 144 2.86 -1.04 -15.60
C GLU A 144 2.22 -0.23 -14.47
N ILE A 145 2.71 1.00 -14.28
CA ILE A 145 2.19 1.95 -13.30
C ILE A 145 0.79 2.39 -13.76
N SER A 146 -0.21 1.93 -13.03
CA SER A 146 -1.64 2.26 -13.20
C SER A 146 -2.05 3.55 -12.48
N GLY A 147 -1.27 3.98 -11.49
CA GLY A 147 -1.56 5.18 -10.71
C GLY A 147 -0.73 5.27 -9.44
N TRP A 148 -1.20 6.11 -8.52
CA TRP A 148 -0.56 6.36 -7.23
C TRP A 148 -1.61 6.35 -6.13
N ILE A 149 -1.21 5.91 -4.95
CA ILE A 149 -1.98 6.05 -3.72
C ILE A 149 -1.12 6.77 -2.68
N GLU A 150 -1.73 7.70 -1.96
CA GLU A 150 -1.12 8.42 -0.85
C GLU A 150 -1.75 7.90 0.44
N LEU A 151 -0.92 7.56 1.42
CA LEU A 151 -1.34 6.92 2.67
C LEU A 151 -0.63 7.58 3.84
N ASP A 152 -1.38 7.83 4.90
CA ASP A 152 -0.82 8.18 6.21
C ASP A 152 -0.59 6.87 6.97
N LEU A 153 0.67 6.56 7.28
CA LEU A 153 1.07 5.24 7.80
C LEU A 153 2.04 5.40 8.97
N GLU A 154 1.75 4.69 10.05
CA GLU A 154 2.59 4.67 11.24
C GLU A 154 2.69 3.24 11.79
N LEU A 155 3.92 2.75 12.00
CA LEU A 155 4.14 1.53 12.76
C LEU A 155 4.30 1.91 14.24
N LYS A 156 3.42 1.39 15.10
CA LYS A 156 3.47 1.58 16.55
C LYS A 156 3.76 0.28 17.26
N HIS A 157 4.55 0.35 18.32
CA HIS A 157 4.69 -0.72 19.29
C HIS A 157 3.63 -0.54 20.37
N GLU A 158 2.65 -1.44 20.47
CA GLU A 158 1.75 -1.50 21.63
C GLU A 158 2.48 -2.19 22.79
N LEU A 159 2.55 -1.51 23.94
CA LEU A 159 3.09 -2.03 25.20
C LEU A 159 1.96 -2.56 26.08
#